data_AF-A0A7C5I7Z3-F1
#
_entry.id   AF-A0A7C5I7Z3-F1
#
_cell.length_a   1.000
_cell.length_b   1.000
_cell.length_c   1.000
_cell.angle_alpha   90.00
_cell.angle_beta   90.00
_cell.angle_gamma   90.00
#
_symmetry.space_group_name_H-M   'P 1'
#
loop_
_entity.id
_entity.type
_entity.pdbx_description
1 polymer ?
#
loop_
_entity_poly.entity_id
_entity_poly.type
_entity_poly.pdbx_seq_one_letter_code
_entity_poly.pdbx_strand_id
1 'polypeptide(L)'
;MKRIALALLACSIAFAGSKTYTLNVWQPAVLAGTELKTGQYRMDVDGNKVILKAGRQLVEANVKVESSNTKNRSTTLVMEERDGKMHIREILLGGTDTKLVVN
;
A
#
# COMPACT_ATOMS: atom_id res chain seq x y z
N MET A 1 53.88 -0.70 -19.87
CA MET A 1 52.47 -0.22 -20.01
C MET A 1 51.54 -1.41 -20.13
N LYS A 2 51.01 -1.96 -19.03
CA LYS A 2 50.02 -3.05 -19.09
C LYS A 2 49.04 -2.93 -17.91
N ARG A 3 47.76 -2.79 -18.27
CA ARG A 3 46.54 -3.18 -17.54
C ARG A 3 46.05 -2.20 -16.46
N ILE A 4 45.31 -1.19 -16.91
CA ILE A 4 44.25 -0.56 -16.10
C ILE A 4 43.08 -1.54 -16.08
N ALA A 5 42.82 -2.14 -14.92
CA ALA A 5 41.62 -2.95 -14.69
C ALA A 5 40.50 -2.02 -14.22
N LEU A 6 39.56 -1.71 -15.11
CA LEU A 6 38.38 -0.90 -14.84
C LEU A 6 37.34 -1.80 -14.14
N ALA A 7 37.27 -1.75 -12.82
CA ALA A 7 36.23 -2.42 -12.05
C ALA A 7 34.92 -1.62 -12.18
N LEU A 8 34.07 -2.04 -13.12
CA LEU A 8 32.72 -1.50 -13.29
C LEU A 8 31.83 -2.10 -12.20
N LEU A 9 31.70 -1.38 -11.08
CA LEU A 9 30.76 -1.71 -10.00
C LEU A 9 29.34 -1.58 -10.56
N ALA A 10 28.72 -2.72 -10.89
CA ALA A 10 27.33 -2.78 -11.31
C ALA A 10 26.42 -2.48 -10.12
N CYS A 11 26.07 -1.21 -9.93
CA CYS A 11 24.92 -0.84 -9.10
C CYS A 11 23.64 -1.26 -9.84
N SER A 12 23.21 -2.50 -9.64
CA SER A 12 21.85 -2.92 -10.00
C SER A 12 20.88 -2.22 -9.05
N ILE A 13 20.36 -1.06 -9.47
CA ILE A 13 19.23 -0.43 -8.80
C ILE A 13 18.05 -1.37 -9.04
N ALA A 14 17.73 -2.19 -8.04
CA ALA A 14 16.51 -2.98 -8.04
C ALA A 14 15.35 -1.99 -7.99
N PHE A 15 14.75 -1.71 -9.15
CA PHE A 15 13.52 -0.96 -9.23
C PHE A 15 12.42 -1.88 -8.70
N ALA A 16 12.18 -1.84 -7.39
CA ALA A 16 11.00 -2.46 -6.79
C ALA A 16 9.79 -1.75 -7.40
N GLY A 17 9.20 -2.34 -8.45
CA GLY A 17 8.01 -1.79 -9.07
C GLY A 17 6.89 -1.76 -8.04
N SER A 18 6.57 -0.57 -7.53
CA SER A 18 5.46 -0.41 -6.59
C SER A 18 4.20 -0.92 -7.26
N LYS A 19 3.55 -1.93 -6.67
CA LYS A 19 2.29 -2.41 -7.21
C LYS A 19 1.23 -1.37 -6.88
N THR A 20 0.62 -0.82 -7.92
CA THR A 20 -0.51 0.10 -7.77
C THR A 20 -1.81 -0.68 -7.80
N TYR A 21 -2.69 -0.36 -6.85
CA TYR A 21 -4.06 -0.82 -6.79
C TYR A 21 -5.03 0.35 -6.75
N THR A 22 -6.27 0.09 -7.12
CA THR A 22 -7.37 1.03 -6.93
C THR A 22 -8.12 0.66 -5.67
N LEU A 23 -8.30 1.64 -4.78
CA LEU A 23 -9.00 1.50 -3.51
C LEU A 23 -10.26 2.36 -3.53
N ASN A 24 -11.42 1.74 -3.37
CA ASN A 24 -12.69 2.47 -3.28
C ASN A 24 -13.10 2.58 -1.81
N VAL A 25 -13.04 3.80 -1.28
CA VAL A 25 -13.49 4.15 0.06
C VAL A 25 -14.97 4.53 -0.04
N TRP A 26 -15.85 3.64 0.41
CA TRP A 26 -17.31 3.79 0.24
C TRP A 26 -18.00 4.59 1.35
N GLN A 27 -17.32 4.77 2.49
CA GLN A 27 -17.76 5.63 3.59
C GLN A 27 -16.55 6.36 4.20
N PRO A 28 -16.74 7.51 4.89
CA PRO A 28 -15.65 8.19 5.56
C PRO A 28 -14.95 7.27 6.57
N ALA A 29 -13.62 7.20 6.52
CA ALA A 29 -12.85 6.32 7.38
C ALA A 29 -11.49 6.90 7.72
N VAL A 30 -10.96 6.56 8.88
CA VAL A 30 -9.65 6.99 9.36
C VAL A 30 -8.60 5.95 8.95
N LEU A 31 -7.51 6.41 8.34
CA LEU A 31 -6.32 5.62 8.05
C LEU A 31 -5.10 6.29 8.69
N ALA A 32 -4.40 5.59 9.58
CA ALA A 32 -3.23 6.11 10.29
C ALA A 32 -3.42 7.53 10.87
N GLY A 33 -4.60 7.79 11.46
CA GLY A 33 -4.96 9.09 12.04
C GLY A 33 -5.44 10.15 11.04
N THR A 34 -5.42 9.86 9.74
CA THR A 34 -5.94 10.76 8.69
C THR A 34 -7.34 10.35 8.25
N GLU A 35 -8.28 11.30 8.26
CA GLU A 35 -9.62 11.06 7.72
C GLU A 35 -9.61 11.04 6.18
N LEU A 36 -10.08 9.92 5.63
CA LEU A 36 -10.34 9.71 4.22
C LEU A 36 -11.81 10.00 3.94
N LYS A 37 -12.04 10.76 2.86
CA LYS A 37 -13.37 10.97 2.31
C LYS A 37 -13.76 9.79 1.45
N THR A 38 -15.06 9.65 1.20
CA THR A 38 -15.57 8.72 0.20
C THR A 38 -15.01 9.03 -1.18
N GLY A 39 -14.69 8.00 -1.93
CA GLY A 39 -14.15 8.13 -3.28
C GLY A 39 -13.13 7.07 -3.64
N GLN A 40 -12.54 7.24 -4.81
CA GLN A 40 -11.52 6.37 -5.34
C GLN A 40 -10.13 6.93 -5.04
N TYR A 41 -9.26 6.08 -4.50
CA TYR A 41 -7.87 6.39 -4.21
C TYR A 41 -6.97 5.46 -5.01
N ARG A 42 -5.92 6.03 -5.58
CA ARG A 42 -4.80 5.24 -6.10
C ARG A 42 -3.95 4.82 -4.91
N MET A 43 -3.71 3.53 -4.76
CA MET A 43 -2.92 2.96 -3.69
C MET A 43 -1.61 2.42 -4.24
N ASP A 44 -0.50 3.00 -3.84
CA ASP A 44 0.83 2.49 -4.14
C ASP A 44 1.37 1.75 -2.90
N VAL A 45 1.77 0.49 -3.08
CA VAL A 45 2.36 -0.32 -2.01
C VAL A 45 3.88 -0.34 -2.20
N ASP A 46 4.59 0.16 -1.20
CA ASP A 46 6.06 0.22 -1.16
C ASP A 46 6.57 -0.46 0.11
N GLY A 47 6.89 -1.75 0.00
CA GLY A 47 7.29 -2.58 1.13
C GLY A 47 6.25 -2.57 2.25
N ASN A 48 6.62 -2.00 3.41
CA ASN A 48 5.78 -1.90 4.62
C ASN A 48 5.05 -0.55 4.72
N LYS A 49 4.94 0.18 3.63
CA LYS A 49 4.23 1.46 3.56
C LYS A 49 3.21 1.40 2.43
N VAL A 50 2.05 2.00 2.69
CA VAL A 50 1.04 2.26 1.68
C VAL A 50 0.86 3.76 1.50
N ILE A 51 0.74 4.19 0.25
CA ILE A 51 0.53 5.58 -0.13
C ILE A 51 -0.79 5.66 -0.89
N LEU A 52 -1.77 6.33 -0.31
CA LEU A 52 -3.03 6.66 -0.97
C LEU A 52 -2.97 8.04 -1.60
N LYS A 53 -3.34 8.12 -2.87
CA LYS A 53 -3.36 9.36 -3.66
C LYS A 53 -4.76 9.59 -4.23
N ALA A 54 -5.33 10.76 -3.94
CA ALA A 54 -6.57 11.24 -4.55
C ALA A 54 -6.42 12.72 -4.92
N GLY A 55 -6.19 12.99 -6.20
CA GLY A 55 -5.90 14.35 -6.69
C GLY A 55 -4.65 14.93 -6.02
N ARG A 56 -4.82 15.95 -5.17
CA ARG A 56 -3.75 16.59 -4.40
C ARG A 56 -3.55 16.01 -3.00
N GLN A 57 -4.46 15.15 -2.54
CA GLN A 57 -4.37 14.52 -1.24
C GLN A 57 -3.46 13.28 -1.33
N LEU A 58 -2.47 13.23 -0.44
CA LEU A 58 -1.58 12.11 -0.26
C LEU A 58 -1.63 11.70 1.21
N VAL A 59 -1.91 10.42 1.45
CA VAL A 59 -1.98 9.83 2.79
C VAL A 59 -1.04 8.64 2.85
N GLU A 60 -0.12 8.65 3.80
CA GLU A 60 0.81 7.55 4.03
C GLU A 60 0.38 6.79 5.28
N ALA A 61 0.45 5.47 5.22
CA ALA A 61 0.24 4.62 6.38
C ALA A 61 1.28 3.50 6.41
N ASN A 62 1.82 3.24 7.59
CA ASN A 62 2.67 2.07 7.82
C ASN A 62 1.78 0.84 7.95
N VAL A 63 2.09 -0.19 7.17
CA VAL A 63 1.34 -1.42 7.11
C VAL A 63 2.25 -2.62 7.25
N LYS A 64 1.74 -3.68 7.85
CA LYS A 64 2.35 -4.99 7.82
C LYS A 64 1.78 -5.77 6.65
N VAL A 65 2.65 -6.21 5.74
CA VAL A 65 2.26 -7.07 4.63
C VAL A 65 2.19 -8.51 5.13
N GLU A 66 1.03 -9.14 4.99
CA GLU A 66 0.82 -10.54 5.34
C GLU A 66 0.21 -11.28 4.15
N SER A 67 0.62 -12.53 3.94
CA SER A 67 -0.03 -13.43 2.99
C SER A 67 -1.05 -14.30 3.70
N SER A 68 -2.18 -14.53 3.05
CA SER A 68 -3.22 -15.48 3.47
C SER A 68 -3.20 -16.71 2.57
N ASN A 69 -3.94 -17.76 2.93
CA ASN A 69 -4.04 -18.98 2.11
C ASN A 69 -5.06 -18.85 0.97
N THR A 70 -5.76 -17.72 0.86
CA THR A 70 -6.87 -17.53 -0.09
C THR A 70 -6.62 -16.31 -0.96
N LYS A 71 -6.72 -16.48 -2.28
CA LYS A 71 -6.62 -15.37 -3.23
C LYS A 71 -7.83 -14.43 -3.12
N ASN A 72 -7.57 -13.15 -2.90
CA ASN A 72 -8.58 -12.10 -2.91
C ASN A 72 -9.04 -11.84 -4.35
N ARG A 73 -10.35 -11.92 -4.60
CA ARG A 73 -10.93 -11.65 -5.93
C ARG A 73 -10.92 -10.16 -6.28
N SER A 74 -11.06 -9.29 -5.28
CA SER A 74 -11.14 -7.84 -5.43
C SER A 74 -10.43 -7.15 -4.26
N THR A 75 -10.06 -5.88 -4.46
CA THR A 75 -9.51 -5.06 -3.38
C THR A 75 -10.62 -4.71 -2.40
N THR A 76 -10.47 -5.10 -1.13
CA THR A 76 -11.51 -4.93 -0.10
C THR A 76 -10.95 -4.24 1.13
N LEU A 77 -11.72 -3.28 1.65
CA LEU A 77 -11.43 -2.59 2.90
C LEU A 77 -12.11 -3.30 4.07
N VAL A 78 -11.32 -3.65 5.08
CA VAL A 78 -11.84 -4.11 6.37
C VAL A 78 -11.72 -2.97 7.34
N MET A 79 -12.87 -2.50 7.81
CA MET A 79 -12.97 -1.39 8.76
C MET A 79 -13.53 -1.87 10.08
N GLU A 80 -13.17 -1.16 11.14
CA GLU A 80 -13.64 -1.38 12.50
C GLU A 80 -14.10 -0.04 13.08
N GLU A 81 -15.18 -0.04 13.85
CA GLU A 81 -15.62 1.16 14.55
C GLU A 81 -14.77 1.37 15.81
N ARG A 82 -14.19 2.57 15.94
CA ARG A 82 -13.45 3.01 17.13
C ARG A 82 -13.76 4.48 17.38
N ASP A 83 -14.06 4.83 18.61
CA ASP A 83 -14.36 6.21 19.03
C ASP A 83 -15.46 6.90 18.17
N GLY A 84 -16.45 6.13 17.72
CA GLY A 84 -17.55 6.61 16.87
C GLY A 84 -17.14 6.92 15.42
N LYS A 85 -15.95 6.50 14.99
CA LYS A 85 -15.46 6.63 13.62
C LYS A 85 -15.08 5.26 13.06
N MET A 86 -15.15 5.11 11.75
CA MET A 86 -14.70 3.90 11.07
C MET A 86 -13.20 3.99 10.82
N HIS A 87 -12.42 3.03 11.30
CA HIS A 87 -10.98 2.95 11.11
C HIS A 87 -10.65 1.82 10.14
N ILE A 88 -9.79 2.08 9.16
CA ILE A 88 -9.30 1.04 8.26
C ILE A 88 -8.29 0.19 9.04
N ARG A 89 -8.63 -1.10 9.21
CA ARG A 89 -7.81 -2.09 9.92
C ARG A 89 -6.99 -2.91 8.94
N GLU A 90 -7.61 -3.36 7.85
CA GLU A 90 -6.94 -4.20 6.85
C GLU A 90 -7.36 -3.83 5.43
N ILE A 91 -6.45 -4.05 4.49
CA ILE A 91 -6.71 -3.89 3.05
C ILE A 91 -6.34 -5.20 2.36
N LEU A 92 -7.34 -5.91 1.84
CA LEU A 92 -7.15 -7.13 1.06
C LEU A 92 -6.81 -6.73 -0.37
N LEU A 93 -5.66 -7.17 -0.91
CA LEU A 93 -5.21 -6.79 -2.24
C LEU A 93 -5.78 -7.71 -3.31
N GLY A 94 -6.65 -7.17 -4.17
CA GLY A 94 -7.31 -7.93 -5.24
C GLY A 94 -6.32 -8.55 -6.22
N GLY A 95 -6.62 -9.77 -6.68
CA GLY A 95 -5.76 -10.53 -7.59
C GLY A 95 -4.54 -11.17 -6.91
N THR A 96 -4.39 -11.03 -5.59
CA THR A 96 -3.30 -11.61 -4.78
C THR A 96 -3.87 -12.28 -3.54
N ASP A 97 -3.06 -13.03 -2.80
CA ASP A 97 -3.39 -13.58 -1.49
C ASP A 97 -2.94 -12.65 -0.33
N THR A 98 -2.51 -11.43 -0.67
CA THR A 98 -1.88 -10.49 0.24
C THR A 98 -2.91 -9.59 0.94
N LYS A 99 -2.70 -9.33 2.23
CA LYS A 99 -3.40 -8.34 3.03
C LYS A 99 -2.41 -7.35 3.66
N LEU A 100 -2.83 -6.10 3.76
CA LEU A 100 -2.08 -5.04 4.42
C LEU A 100 -2.78 -4.73 5.74
N VAL A 101 -2.11 -4.95 6.87
CA VAL A 101 -2.63 -4.67 8.20
C VAL A 101 -2.08 -3.32 8.67
N VAL A 102 -2.94 -2.38 9.03
CA VAL A 102 -2.55 -1.04 9.50
C VAL A 102 -2.06 -1.14 10.95
N ASN A 103 -0.94 -0.49 11.26
CA ASN A 103 -0.39 -0.41 12.63
C ASN A 103 -0.99 0.75 13.44
#